data_AF-A0A7W4GZK2-F1
#
_entry.id   AF-A0A7W4GZK2-F1
#
_cell.length_a   1.000
_cell.length_b   1.000
_cell.length_c   1.000
_cell.angle_alpha   90.00
_cell.angle_beta   90.00
_cell.angle_gamma   90.00
#
_symmetry.space_group_name_H-M   'P 1'
#
loop_
_entity.id
_entity.type
_entity.pdbx_description
1 polymer ?
#
loop_
_entity_poly.entity_id
_entity_poly.type
_entity_poly.pdbx_seq_one_letter_code
_entity_poly.pdbx_strand_id
1 'polypeptide(L)'
;MFSGLFTMIMVMVVVSIIVSMTSRRSAPPPHQMHRWNDPYALPQSGYQQPTPYHQPNPYPQPVYPISPGARAALDADITTFGGELRDLDLDVVGRELDAGAQADYTRALDAYDGSKNQLERAQTDADVRRIAEILEDGRFAVASVKARVNGHPLPEKRPPCFFDPAHGPSTQNVHWAPPGGAVREVPACASDAQRVMTGLDPSIRLVPMGARQVPYWENQQYAPWAQGYYGRYGMDPALRQITHGALMIGGFSLLMGLLDD
;
A
#
# COMPACT_ATOMS: atom_id res chain seq x y z
N MET A 1 -13.80 -40.73 25.74
CA MET A 1 -13.39 -39.31 25.69
C MET A 1 -13.96 -38.54 24.48
N PHE A 2 -15.15 -38.90 23.98
CA PHE A 2 -15.79 -38.22 22.81
C PHE A 2 -17.09 -37.48 23.16
N SER A 3 -17.49 -37.43 24.44
CA SER A 3 -18.76 -36.82 24.85
C SER A 3 -18.74 -35.29 24.88
N GLY A 4 -17.59 -34.64 25.13
CA GLY A 4 -17.49 -33.18 25.30
C GLY A 4 -17.50 -32.37 24.00
N LEU A 5 -17.01 -32.94 22.89
CA LEU A 5 -16.94 -32.22 21.61
C LEU A 5 -18.32 -32.05 20.97
N PHE A 6 -19.19 -33.08 21.12
CA PHE A 6 -20.57 -33.01 20.61
C PHE A 6 -21.42 -32.00 21.38
N THR A 7 -21.19 -31.83 22.69
CA THR A 7 -21.93 -30.85 23.50
C THR A 7 -21.53 -29.41 23.12
N MET A 8 -20.23 -29.17 22.90
CA MET A 8 -19.71 -27.85 22.49
C MET A 8 -20.26 -27.41 21.12
N ILE A 9 -20.28 -28.31 20.13
CA ILE A 9 -20.80 -28.00 18.79
C ILE A 9 -22.31 -27.71 18.83
N MET A 10 -23.09 -28.51 19.60
CA MET A 10 -24.53 -28.28 19.73
C MET A 10 -24.84 -26.94 20.40
N VAL A 11 -24.06 -26.54 21.41
CA VAL A 11 -24.21 -25.24 22.10
C VAL A 11 -23.90 -24.07 21.15
N MET A 12 -22.82 -24.12 20.36
CA MET A 12 -22.49 -23.04 19.42
C MET A 12 -23.54 -22.88 18.31
N VAL A 13 -24.12 -23.98 17.81
CA VAL A 13 -25.16 -23.94 16.77
C VAL A 13 -26.46 -23.34 17.34
N VAL A 14 -26.85 -23.70 18.55
CA VAL A 14 -28.05 -23.15 19.20
C VAL A 14 -27.89 -21.66 19.52
N VAL A 15 -26.73 -21.23 20.01
CA VAL A 15 -26.43 -19.81 20.27
C VAL A 15 -26.45 -18.99 18.97
N SER A 16 -25.90 -19.53 17.88
CA SER A 16 -25.89 -18.85 16.58
C SER A 16 -27.29 -18.68 15.98
N ILE A 17 -28.18 -19.66 16.18
CA ILE A 17 -29.57 -19.58 15.72
C ILE A 17 -30.36 -18.55 16.55
N ILE A 18 -30.16 -18.50 17.88
CA ILE A 18 -30.85 -17.53 18.76
C ILE A 18 -30.41 -16.09 18.46
N VAL A 19 -29.11 -15.85 18.20
CA VAL A 19 -28.59 -14.52 17.81
C VAL A 19 -29.12 -14.09 16.43
N SER A 20 -29.28 -15.03 15.50
CA SER A 20 -29.83 -14.75 14.16
C SER A 20 -31.34 -14.47 14.17
N MET A 21 -32.09 -15.01 15.14
CA MET A 21 -33.53 -14.77 15.29
C MET A 21 -33.86 -13.50 16.07
N THR A 22 -32.94 -12.98 16.89
CA THR A 22 -33.16 -11.78 17.73
C THR A 22 -32.76 -10.47 17.04
N SER A 23 -31.92 -10.50 16.00
CA SER A 23 -31.52 -9.31 15.24
C SER A 23 -32.55 -8.83 14.21
N ARG A 24 -33.64 -9.58 13.98
CA ARG A 24 -34.73 -9.20 13.06
C ARG A 24 -35.91 -8.56 13.78
N ARG A 25 -35.72 -7.42 14.46
CA ARG A 25 -36.84 -6.55 14.86
C ARG A 25 -36.48 -5.06 14.75
N SER A 26 -37.29 -4.39 13.92
CA SER A 26 -37.66 -2.97 13.98
C SER A 26 -36.69 -1.93 13.38
N ALA A 27 -36.86 -1.64 12.09
CA ALA A 27 -36.53 -0.32 11.54
C ALA A 27 -37.64 0.69 11.97
N PRO A 28 -37.29 1.93 12.37
CA PRO A 28 -38.28 2.93 12.74
C PRO A 28 -39.04 3.47 11.52
N PRO A 29 -40.32 3.86 11.64
CA PRO A 29 -41.08 4.44 10.55
C PRO A 29 -40.58 5.87 10.25
N PRO A 30 -40.64 6.33 8.99
CA PRO A 30 -40.21 7.67 8.63
C PRO A 30 -41.15 8.73 9.25
N HIS A 31 -40.54 9.69 9.95
CA HIS A 31 -41.23 10.85 10.50
C HIS A 31 -41.85 11.70 9.37
N GLN A 32 -43.18 11.73 9.29
CA GLN A 32 -43.88 12.75 8.50
C GLN A 32 -43.76 14.10 9.21
N MET A 33 -42.81 14.93 8.79
CA MET A 33 -42.81 16.34 9.17
C MET A 33 -44.00 17.04 8.51
N HIS A 34 -45.01 17.39 9.31
CA HIS A 34 -45.99 18.42 8.95
C HIS A 34 -45.25 19.72 8.66
N ARG A 35 -45.18 20.10 7.38
CA ARG A 35 -44.64 21.37 6.93
C ARG A 35 -45.66 22.47 7.26
N TRP A 36 -45.33 23.32 8.22
CA TRP A 36 -46.00 24.61 8.41
C TRP A 36 -45.80 25.45 7.14
N ASN A 37 -46.90 25.99 6.59
CA ASN A 37 -46.86 26.87 5.42
C ASN A 37 -46.20 28.20 5.81
N ASP A 38 -44.98 28.42 5.35
CA ASP A 38 -44.28 29.69 5.45
C ASP A 38 -44.60 30.54 4.21
N PRO A 39 -45.35 31.65 4.33
CA PRO A 39 -45.83 32.43 3.17
C PRO A 39 -44.73 33.18 2.41
N TYR A 40 -43.45 33.00 2.75
CA TYR A 40 -42.31 33.62 2.08
C TYR A 40 -41.35 32.64 1.39
N ALA A 41 -41.73 31.35 1.23
CA ALA A 41 -40.90 30.38 0.54
C ALA A 41 -40.86 30.62 -0.99
N LEU A 42 -39.67 30.94 -1.52
CA LEU A 42 -39.41 31.05 -2.96
C LEU A 42 -39.61 29.69 -3.66
N PRO A 43 -40.13 29.65 -4.91
CA PRO A 43 -40.39 28.40 -5.60
C PRO A 43 -39.07 27.71 -5.99
N GLN A 44 -38.76 26.59 -5.34
CA GLN A 44 -37.73 25.66 -5.81
C GLN A 44 -38.28 24.83 -6.96
N SER A 45 -37.83 25.14 -8.17
CA SER A 45 -37.92 24.25 -9.34
C SER A 45 -37.18 22.95 -9.03
N GLY A 46 -37.93 21.86 -8.93
CA GLY A 46 -37.41 20.54 -8.62
C GLY A 46 -36.61 19.94 -9.78
N TYR A 47 -35.30 19.95 -9.67
CA TYR A 47 -34.45 18.97 -10.35
C TYR A 47 -34.27 17.77 -9.41
N GLN A 48 -35.03 16.71 -9.65
CA GLN A 48 -34.73 15.40 -9.09
C GLN A 48 -33.43 14.90 -9.74
N GLN A 49 -32.33 14.92 -8.98
CA GLN A 49 -31.07 14.29 -9.38
C GLN A 49 -31.30 12.78 -9.54
N PRO A 50 -31.08 12.18 -10.73
CA PRO A 50 -31.12 10.73 -10.89
C PRO A 50 -30.01 10.08 -10.06
N THR A 51 -30.28 8.90 -9.50
CA THR A 51 -29.28 8.02 -8.87
C THR A 51 -28.09 7.81 -9.80
N PRO A 52 -26.83 7.78 -9.29
CA PRO A 52 -25.67 7.57 -10.14
C PRO A 52 -25.63 6.12 -10.61
N TYR A 53 -26.27 5.84 -11.73
CA TYR A 53 -25.98 4.67 -12.55
C TYR A 53 -24.47 4.64 -12.79
N HIS A 54 -23.85 3.51 -12.45
CA HIS A 54 -22.46 3.24 -12.79
C HIS A 54 -22.43 3.19 -14.32
N GLN A 55 -22.06 4.30 -14.96
CA GLN A 55 -21.92 4.32 -16.40
C GLN A 55 -20.81 3.32 -16.76
N PRO A 56 -21.09 2.30 -17.60
CA PRO A 56 -20.05 1.44 -18.11
C PRO A 56 -19.01 2.33 -18.78
N ASN A 57 -17.76 2.28 -18.32
CA ASN A 57 -16.69 3.07 -18.91
C ASN A 57 -16.58 2.70 -20.41
N PRO A 58 -16.88 3.62 -21.34
CA PRO A 58 -16.94 3.31 -22.77
C PRO A 58 -15.56 2.99 -23.37
N TYR A 59 -14.49 3.19 -22.60
CA TYR A 59 -13.12 2.84 -22.97
C TYR A 59 -12.56 1.82 -21.97
N PRO A 60 -12.62 0.51 -22.26
CA PRO A 60 -11.95 -0.50 -21.46
C PRO A 60 -10.48 -0.12 -21.36
N GLN A 61 -9.95 -0.03 -20.14
CA GLN A 61 -8.54 0.27 -19.94
C GLN A 61 -7.71 -0.87 -20.57
N PRO A 62 -6.66 -0.57 -21.34
CA PRO A 62 -5.81 -1.61 -21.92
C PRO A 62 -5.24 -2.50 -20.81
N VAL A 63 -5.37 -3.81 -20.99
CA VAL A 63 -4.81 -4.82 -20.08
C VAL A 63 -3.40 -5.13 -20.56
N TYR A 64 -2.42 -4.69 -19.79
CA TYR A 64 -1.01 -4.96 -20.07
C TYR A 64 -0.57 -6.25 -19.34
N PRO A 65 0.12 -7.18 -20.04
CA PRO A 65 0.68 -8.36 -19.41
C PRO A 65 1.84 -8.00 -18.49
N ILE A 66 2.02 -8.79 -17.42
CA ILE A 66 3.13 -8.61 -16.48
C ILE A 66 4.49 -8.66 -17.20
N SER A 67 5.33 -7.66 -16.95
CA SER A 67 6.71 -7.65 -17.45
C SER A 67 7.60 -8.63 -16.65
N PRO A 68 8.68 -9.18 -17.23
CA PRO A 68 9.65 -9.98 -16.49
C PRO A 68 10.28 -9.23 -15.31
N GLY A 69 10.64 -7.95 -15.50
CA GLY A 69 11.23 -7.12 -14.45
C GLY A 69 10.29 -6.89 -13.27
N ALA A 70 9.02 -6.57 -13.51
CA ALA A 70 8.02 -6.39 -12.46
C ALA A 70 7.78 -7.68 -11.68
N ARG A 71 7.72 -8.83 -12.37
CA ARG A 71 7.58 -10.14 -11.71
C ARG A 71 8.77 -10.42 -10.79
N ALA A 72 9.98 -10.27 -11.31
CA ALA A 72 11.21 -10.48 -10.55
C ALA A 72 11.33 -9.55 -9.33
N ALA A 73 10.88 -8.29 -9.46
CA ALA A 73 10.85 -7.37 -8.33
C ALA A 73 9.90 -7.84 -7.22
N LEU A 74 8.70 -8.32 -7.57
CA LEU A 74 7.76 -8.88 -6.60
C LEU A 74 8.29 -10.16 -5.95
N ASP A 75 8.88 -11.08 -6.72
CA ASP A 75 9.50 -12.30 -6.18
C ASP A 75 10.58 -11.96 -5.12
N ALA A 76 11.43 -10.98 -5.43
CA ALA A 76 12.47 -10.50 -4.51
C ALA A 76 11.87 -9.82 -3.26
N ASP A 77 10.82 -9.02 -3.42
CA ASP A 77 10.15 -8.32 -2.32
C ASP A 77 9.44 -9.28 -1.37
N ILE A 78 8.77 -10.30 -1.90
CA ILE A 78 8.09 -11.33 -1.10
C ILE A 78 9.14 -12.14 -0.33
N THR A 79 10.24 -12.52 -0.98
CA THR A 79 11.35 -13.24 -0.32
C THR A 79 11.93 -12.41 0.82
N THR A 80 12.20 -11.13 0.57
CA THR A 80 12.72 -10.20 1.58
C THR A 80 11.71 -10.02 2.72
N PHE A 81 10.43 -9.85 2.41
CA PHE A 81 9.37 -9.68 3.40
C PHE A 81 9.20 -10.91 4.29
N GLY A 82 9.37 -12.12 3.76
CA GLY A 82 9.42 -13.35 4.58
C GLY A 82 10.57 -13.34 5.59
N GLY A 83 11.72 -12.78 5.22
CA GLY A 83 12.84 -12.54 6.14
C GLY A 83 12.49 -11.51 7.22
N GLU A 84 11.89 -10.38 6.82
CA GLU A 84 11.43 -9.34 7.74
C GLU A 84 10.42 -9.87 8.78
N LEU A 85 9.52 -10.76 8.38
CA LEU A 85 8.56 -11.42 9.28
C LEU A 85 9.23 -12.37 10.26
N ARG A 86 10.26 -13.11 9.83
CA ARG A 86 11.06 -13.93 10.73
C ARG A 86 11.80 -13.08 11.76
N ASP A 87 12.34 -11.94 11.34
CA ASP A 87 13.01 -11.02 12.27
C ASP A 87 11.99 -10.38 13.23
N LEU A 88 10.77 -10.08 12.76
CA LEU A 88 9.68 -9.63 13.62
C LEU A 88 9.29 -10.70 14.67
N ASP A 89 9.21 -11.98 14.29
CA ASP A 89 8.92 -13.08 15.21
C ASP A 89 9.97 -13.14 16.35
N LEU A 90 11.24 -12.95 16.02
CA LEU A 90 12.32 -12.85 17.00
C LEU A 90 12.22 -11.60 17.89
N ASP A 91 11.76 -10.47 17.35
CA ASP A 91 11.56 -9.23 18.13
C ASP A 91 10.44 -9.38 19.18
N VAL A 92 9.40 -10.17 18.86
CA VAL A 92 8.20 -10.32 19.70
C VAL A 92 8.16 -11.61 20.52
N VAL A 93 9.06 -12.56 20.28
CA VAL A 93 9.09 -13.84 21.00
C VAL A 93 9.16 -13.62 22.51
N GLY A 94 8.30 -14.33 23.25
CA GLY A 94 8.22 -14.23 24.71
C GLY A 94 7.61 -12.93 25.25
N ARG A 95 7.11 -12.03 24.38
CA ARG A 95 6.36 -10.84 24.79
C ARG A 95 4.85 -11.11 24.75
N GLU A 96 4.12 -10.49 25.67
CA GLU A 96 2.67 -10.42 25.58
C GLU A 96 2.29 -9.30 24.61
N LEU A 97 1.57 -9.65 23.53
CA LEU A 97 1.09 -8.69 22.55
C LEU A 97 -0.30 -8.21 22.95
N ASP A 98 -0.50 -6.89 23.01
CA ASP A 98 -1.83 -6.32 23.13
C ASP A 98 -2.68 -6.62 21.87
N ALA A 99 -4.00 -6.39 21.96
CA ALA A 99 -4.91 -6.68 20.86
C ALA A 99 -4.57 -5.92 19.56
N GLY A 100 -3.98 -4.72 19.66
CA GLY A 100 -3.55 -3.95 18.50
C GLY A 100 -2.32 -4.56 17.84
N ALA A 101 -1.31 -4.92 18.63
CA ALA A 101 -0.09 -5.58 18.15
C ALA A 101 -0.39 -6.95 17.55
N GLN A 102 -1.31 -7.71 18.15
CA GLN A 102 -1.75 -8.99 17.59
C GLN A 102 -2.47 -8.79 16.24
N ALA A 103 -3.36 -7.80 16.12
CA ALA A 103 -4.05 -7.50 14.87
C ALA A 103 -3.09 -7.05 13.75
N ASP A 104 -2.10 -6.21 14.09
CA ASP A 104 -1.08 -5.76 13.13
C ASP A 104 -0.14 -6.92 12.74
N TYR A 105 0.21 -7.80 13.68
CA TYR A 105 1.01 -9.00 13.40
C TYR A 105 0.29 -9.96 12.44
N THR A 106 -0.99 -10.25 12.69
CA THR A 106 -1.81 -11.05 11.77
C THR A 106 -1.89 -10.39 10.39
N ARG A 107 -2.09 -9.07 10.31
CA ARG A 107 -2.12 -8.35 9.03
C ARG A 107 -0.81 -8.51 8.24
N ALA A 108 0.33 -8.50 8.93
CA ALA A 108 1.63 -8.69 8.29
C ALA A 108 1.79 -10.11 7.71
N LEU A 109 1.36 -11.14 8.45
CA LEU A 109 1.34 -12.53 7.97
C LEU A 109 0.39 -12.70 6.78
N ASP A 110 -0.83 -12.17 6.89
CA ASP A 110 -1.84 -12.22 5.81
C ASP A 110 -1.34 -11.53 4.53
N ALA A 111 -0.56 -10.44 4.67
CA ALA A 111 0.05 -9.76 3.53
C ALA A 111 1.11 -10.64 2.83
N TYR A 112 1.91 -11.39 3.59
CA TYR A 112 2.90 -12.31 3.02
C TYR A 112 2.24 -13.48 2.31
N ASP A 113 1.29 -14.16 2.97
CA ASP A 113 0.56 -15.28 2.37
C ASP A 113 -0.27 -14.81 1.17
N GLY A 114 -0.93 -13.65 1.30
CA GLY A 114 -1.72 -13.03 0.25
C GLY A 114 -0.88 -12.65 -0.97
N SER A 115 0.28 -12.05 -0.78
CA SER A 115 1.18 -11.65 -1.88
C SER A 115 1.74 -12.87 -2.61
N LYS A 116 2.18 -13.90 -1.88
CA LYS A 116 2.66 -15.17 -2.45
C LYS A 116 1.59 -15.86 -3.30
N ASN A 117 0.41 -16.07 -2.74
CA ASN A 117 -0.70 -16.74 -3.43
C ASN A 117 -1.21 -15.93 -4.64
N GLN A 118 -1.11 -14.60 -4.60
CA GLN A 118 -1.50 -13.75 -5.73
C GLN A 118 -0.48 -13.79 -6.87
N LEU A 119 0.82 -13.85 -6.56
CA LEU A 119 1.87 -13.88 -7.56
C LEU A 119 1.84 -15.13 -8.44
N GLU A 120 1.44 -16.28 -7.88
CA GLU A 120 1.27 -17.55 -8.60
C GLU A 120 0.28 -17.44 -9.78
N ARG A 121 -0.75 -16.60 -9.64
CA ARG A 121 -1.80 -16.38 -10.63
C ARG A 121 -1.74 -15.02 -11.32
N ALA A 122 -0.71 -14.21 -11.04
CA ALA A 122 -0.57 -12.88 -11.61
C ALA A 122 -0.27 -12.95 -13.11
N GLN A 123 -1.07 -12.23 -13.91
CA GLN A 123 -0.95 -12.18 -15.37
C GLN A 123 -0.82 -10.76 -15.90
N THR A 124 -1.24 -9.76 -15.13
CA THR A 124 -1.42 -8.38 -15.60
C THR A 124 -0.70 -7.36 -14.71
N ASP A 125 -0.44 -6.17 -15.26
CA ASP A 125 0.06 -5.02 -14.51
C ASP A 125 -0.88 -4.58 -13.38
N ALA A 126 -2.18 -4.89 -13.48
CA ALA A 126 -3.12 -4.66 -12.39
C ALA A 126 -2.91 -5.66 -11.23
N ASP A 127 -2.51 -6.91 -11.52
CA ASP A 127 -2.10 -7.85 -10.48
C ASP A 127 -0.82 -7.37 -9.78
N VAL A 128 0.16 -6.89 -10.56
CA VAL A 128 1.43 -6.39 -10.03
C VAL A 128 1.19 -5.27 -9.02
N ARG A 129 0.38 -4.26 -9.41
CA ARG A 129 0.07 -3.12 -8.54
C ARG A 129 -0.59 -3.57 -7.24
N ARG A 130 -1.58 -4.48 -7.32
CA ARG A 130 -2.26 -5.03 -6.14
C ARG A 130 -1.31 -5.77 -5.20
N ILE A 131 -0.38 -6.56 -5.73
CA ILE A 131 0.56 -7.32 -4.90
C ILE A 131 1.54 -6.37 -4.21
N ALA A 132 2.08 -5.39 -4.93
CA ALA A 132 2.96 -4.36 -4.34
C ALA A 132 2.24 -3.55 -3.24
N GLU A 133 0.98 -3.21 -3.45
CA GLU A 133 0.13 -2.58 -2.43
C GLU A 133 -0.05 -3.45 -1.17
N ILE A 134 -0.25 -4.76 -1.32
CA ILE A 134 -0.34 -5.70 -0.20
C ILE A 134 0.97 -5.74 0.58
N LEU A 135 2.11 -5.76 -0.12
CA LEU A 135 3.43 -5.74 0.50
C LEU A 135 3.69 -4.43 1.25
N GLU A 136 3.27 -3.29 0.70
CA GLU A 136 3.32 -1.99 1.39
C GLU A 136 2.50 -2.00 2.69
N ASP A 137 1.27 -2.51 2.65
CA ASP A 137 0.42 -2.64 3.83
C ASP A 137 1.01 -3.61 4.87
N GLY A 138 1.63 -4.70 4.41
CA GLY A 138 2.34 -5.66 5.26
C GLY A 138 3.51 -5.00 6.00
N ARG A 139 4.35 -4.23 5.30
CA ARG A 139 5.48 -3.52 5.93
C ARG A 139 5.04 -2.41 6.89
N PHE A 140 3.94 -1.73 6.58
CA PHE A 140 3.34 -0.79 7.53
C PHE A 140 2.85 -1.50 8.81
N ALA A 141 2.29 -2.70 8.67
CA ALA A 141 1.86 -3.51 9.80
C ALA A 141 3.05 -3.99 10.65
N VAL A 142 4.15 -4.44 10.03
CA VAL A 142 5.42 -4.76 10.72
C VAL A 142 5.90 -3.55 11.54
N ALA A 143 5.95 -2.36 10.93
CA ALA A 143 6.37 -1.14 11.63
C ALA A 143 5.44 -0.79 12.80
N SER A 144 4.13 -1.03 12.66
CA SER A 144 3.14 -0.82 13.73
C SER A 144 3.32 -1.80 14.89
N VAL A 145 3.59 -3.08 14.63
CA VAL A 145 3.93 -4.06 15.67
C VAL A 145 5.18 -3.60 16.43
N LYS A 146 6.26 -3.28 15.70
CA LYS A 146 7.52 -2.81 16.30
C LYS A 146 7.34 -1.55 17.15
N ALA A 147 6.48 -0.61 16.72
CA ALA A 147 6.18 0.58 17.51
C ALA A 147 5.48 0.22 18.82
N ARG A 148 4.42 -0.61 18.77
CA ARG A 148 3.64 -1.02 19.95
C ARG A 148 4.50 -1.75 20.98
N VAL A 149 5.27 -2.76 20.54
CA VAL A 149 6.07 -3.60 21.46
C VAL A 149 7.22 -2.85 22.12
N ASN A 150 7.63 -1.71 21.56
CA ASN A 150 8.68 -0.85 22.10
C ASN A 150 8.14 0.44 22.75
N GLY A 151 6.81 0.61 22.83
CA GLY A 151 6.20 1.81 23.42
C GLY A 151 6.46 3.10 22.64
N HIS A 152 6.70 2.99 21.33
CA HIS A 152 6.85 4.13 20.44
C HIS A 152 5.50 4.58 19.86
N PRO A 153 5.38 5.85 19.42
CA PRO A 153 4.23 6.29 18.64
C PRO A 153 4.04 5.42 17.40
N LEU A 154 2.78 5.16 17.03
CA LEU A 154 2.47 4.44 15.79
C LEU A 154 2.98 5.21 14.57
N PRO A 155 3.45 4.51 13.53
CA PRO A 155 3.90 5.16 12.31
C PRO A 155 2.75 5.90 11.63
N GLU A 156 3.03 7.08 11.09
CA GLU A 156 2.12 7.78 10.18
C GLU A 156 2.03 7.01 8.86
N LYS A 157 0.85 6.99 8.21
CA LYS A 157 0.66 6.38 6.90
C LYS A 157 1.26 7.29 5.82
N ARG A 158 2.58 7.20 5.68
CA ARG A 158 3.40 7.92 4.71
C ARG A 158 3.75 7.00 3.53
N PRO A 159 4.17 7.57 2.38
CA PRO A 159 4.72 6.76 1.31
C PRO A 159 5.90 5.91 1.78
N PRO A 160 6.16 4.75 1.16
CA PRO A 160 7.36 3.98 1.45
C PRO A 160 8.62 4.74 1.03
N CYS A 161 9.79 4.26 1.43
CA CYS A 161 11.06 4.88 1.06
C CYS A 161 11.17 5.02 -0.47
N PHE A 162 11.53 6.21 -0.94
CA PHE A 162 11.73 6.51 -2.36
C PHE A 162 12.91 5.72 -2.96
N PHE A 163 13.96 5.47 -2.17
CA PHE A 163 15.18 4.83 -2.67
C PHE A 163 15.01 3.32 -2.89
N ASP A 164 14.26 2.66 -2.00
CA ASP A 164 13.74 1.31 -2.20
C ASP A 164 12.42 1.15 -1.44
N PRO A 165 11.28 0.92 -2.11
CA PRO A 165 10.02 0.69 -1.42
C PRO A 165 10.05 -0.50 -0.44
N ALA A 166 10.96 -1.47 -0.64
CA ALA A 166 11.14 -2.60 0.27
C ALA A 166 11.74 -2.19 1.64
N HIS A 167 12.26 -0.98 1.79
CA HIS A 167 12.69 -0.47 3.11
C HIS A 167 11.50 -0.13 4.04
N GLY A 168 10.27 -0.19 3.55
CA GLY A 168 9.07 0.09 4.33
C GLY A 168 8.73 1.59 4.43
N PRO A 169 7.87 1.98 5.39
CA PRO A 169 7.35 3.34 5.48
C PRO A 169 8.45 4.37 5.70
N SER A 170 8.33 5.53 5.04
CA SER A 170 9.22 6.65 5.30
C SER A 170 8.97 7.25 6.69
N THR A 171 10.01 7.84 7.28
CA THR A 171 9.95 8.52 8.58
C THR A 171 9.97 10.04 8.44
N GLN A 172 10.59 10.52 7.37
CA GLN A 172 10.69 11.93 7.04
C GLN A 172 10.95 12.10 5.54
N ASN A 173 10.92 13.34 5.08
CA ASN A 173 11.42 13.68 3.76
C ASN A 173 12.86 14.19 3.83
N VAL A 174 13.63 14.01 2.76
CA VAL A 174 14.97 14.55 2.62
C VAL A 174 15.14 15.27 1.29
N HIS A 175 15.97 16.30 1.27
CA HIS A 175 16.40 16.95 0.04
C HIS A 175 17.51 16.13 -0.61
N TRP A 176 17.24 15.63 -1.81
CA TRP A 176 18.16 14.78 -2.54
C TRP A 176 18.14 15.08 -4.04
N ALA A 177 19.30 14.99 -4.68
CA ALA A 177 19.45 15.05 -6.13
C ALA A 177 20.17 13.78 -6.60
N PRO A 178 19.72 13.13 -7.68
CA PRO A 178 20.54 12.13 -8.34
C PRO A 178 21.75 12.81 -9.00
N PRO A 179 22.81 12.06 -9.36
CA PRO A 179 23.93 12.61 -10.11
C PRO A 179 23.46 13.37 -11.38
N GLY A 180 23.85 14.63 -11.51
CA GLY A 180 23.47 15.51 -12.62
C GLY A 180 22.01 15.98 -12.63
N GLY A 181 21.21 15.65 -11.60
CA GLY A 181 19.81 16.04 -11.51
C GLY A 181 19.54 17.21 -10.57
N ALA A 182 18.28 17.62 -10.51
CA ALA A 182 17.82 18.67 -9.60
C ALA A 182 17.53 18.12 -8.19
N VAL A 183 17.73 18.98 -7.19
CA VAL A 183 17.32 18.71 -5.80
C VAL A 183 15.81 18.67 -5.71
N ARG A 184 15.31 17.68 -4.98
CA ARG A 184 13.89 17.48 -4.67
C ARG A 184 13.75 16.91 -3.28
N GLU A 185 12.61 17.19 -2.69
CA GLU A 185 12.21 16.56 -1.44
C GLU A 185 11.64 15.17 -1.75
N VAL A 186 12.12 14.10 -1.11
CA VAL A 186 11.64 12.72 -1.30
C VAL A 186 11.43 12.01 0.03
N PRO A 187 10.42 11.13 0.17
CA PRO A 187 10.20 10.35 1.38
C PRO A 187 11.30 9.30 1.57
N ALA A 188 11.87 9.22 2.77
CA ALA A 188 12.95 8.27 3.09
C ALA A 188 12.70 7.52 4.41
N CYS A 189 13.08 6.24 4.43
CA CYS A 189 13.17 5.49 5.70
C CYS A 189 14.27 6.10 6.58
N ALA A 190 14.28 5.76 7.88
CA ALA A 190 15.26 6.33 8.81
C ALA A 190 16.72 6.14 8.37
N SER A 191 17.05 4.97 7.83
CA SER A 191 18.42 4.63 7.37
C SER A 191 18.85 5.48 6.17
N ASP A 192 18.03 5.57 5.12
CA ASP A 192 18.37 6.37 3.94
C ASP A 192 18.31 7.87 4.23
N ALA A 193 17.39 8.29 5.11
CA ALA A 193 17.35 9.67 5.56
C ALA A 193 18.67 10.06 6.24
N GLN A 194 19.19 9.22 7.14
CA GLN A 194 20.47 9.43 7.79
C GLN A 194 21.63 9.47 6.78
N ARG A 195 21.67 8.55 5.81
CA ARG A 195 22.69 8.53 4.75
C ARG A 195 22.73 9.86 4.01
N VAL A 196 21.59 10.28 3.47
CA VAL A 196 21.48 11.53 2.70
C VAL A 196 21.88 12.73 3.54
N MET A 197 21.39 12.84 4.78
CA MET A 197 21.70 13.97 5.67
C MET A 197 23.17 14.03 6.08
N THR A 198 23.89 12.91 6.03
CA THR A 198 25.33 12.82 6.34
C THR A 198 26.21 12.86 5.09
N GLY A 199 25.62 13.13 3.91
CA GLY A 199 26.34 13.22 2.63
C GLY A 199 26.75 11.86 2.04
N LEU A 200 26.17 10.76 2.53
CA LEU A 200 26.37 9.42 1.98
C LEU A 200 25.29 9.11 0.94
N ASP A 201 25.64 8.23 0.00
CA ASP A 201 24.67 7.73 -0.97
C ASP A 201 23.58 6.91 -0.25
N PRO A 202 22.30 7.14 -0.58
CA PRO A 202 21.21 6.28 -0.13
C PRO A 202 21.31 4.89 -0.75
N SER A 203 20.69 3.91 -0.13
CA SER A 203 20.62 2.54 -0.64
C SER A 203 19.55 2.46 -1.75
N ILE A 204 19.89 2.91 -2.95
CA ILE A 204 18.98 2.90 -4.10
C ILE A 204 18.80 1.48 -4.63
N ARG A 205 17.55 1.06 -4.84
CA ARG A 205 17.25 -0.20 -5.51
C ARG A 205 17.68 -0.15 -6.97
N LEU A 206 18.66 -0.97 -7.30
CA LEU A 206 19.13 -1.16 -8.66
C LEU A 206 18.43 -2.34 -9.33
N VAL A 207 18.18 -2.19 -10.62
CA VAL A 207 17.54 -3.20 -11.47
C VAL A 207 18.31 -3.39 -12.78
N PRO A 208 18.30 -4.59 -13.36
CA PRO A 208 18.99 -4.86 -14.60
C PRO A 208 18.39 -4.06 -15.77
N MET A 209 19.24 -3.48 -16.61
CA MET A 209 18.94 -2.92 -17.92
C MET A 209 20.03 -3.38 -18.90
N GLY A 210 19.80 -4.52 -19.55
CA GLY A 210 20.83 -5.21 -20.33
C GLY A 210 21.97 -5.65 -19.40
N ALA A 211 23.21 -5.25 -19.71
CA ALA A 211 24.40 -5.55 -18.90
C ALA A 211 24.64 -4.56 -17.75
N ARG A 212 23.84 -3.49 -17.64
CA ARG A 212 23.99 -2.44 -16.62
C ARG A 212 22.98 -2.62 -15.49
N GLN A 213 23.34 -2.11 -14.32
CA GLN A 213 22.41 -1.88 -13.22
C GLN A 213 22.04 -0.40 -13.21
N VAL A 214 20.75 -0.10 -13.12
CA VAL A 214 20.22 1.27 -13.06
C VAL A 214 19.21 1.39 -11.94
N PRO A 215 18.96 2.58 -11.38
CA PRO A 215 17.85 2.75 -10.45
C PRO A 215 16.52 2.25 -11.03
N TYR A 216 15.66 1.68 -10.19
CA TYR A 216 14.43 1.02 -10.64
C TYR A 216 13.53 1.89 -11.53
N TRP A 217 13.53 3.21 -11.29
CA TRP A 217 12.74 4.19 -12.04
C TRP A 217 13.28 4.49 -13.43
N GLU A 218 14.43 3.96 -13.83
CA GLU A 218 14.97 4.13 -15.19
C GLU A 218 14.52 3.01 -16.14
N ASN A 219 14.03 1.88 -15.61
CA ASN A 219 13.59 0.76 -16.43
C ASN A 219 12.07 0.59 -16.42
N GLN A 220 11.44 0.78 -17.58
CA GLN A 220 9.98 0.71 -17.75
C GLN A 220 9.36 -0.64 -17.38
N GLN A 221 10.14 -1.74 -17.42
CA GLN A 221 9.63 -3.03 -16.95
C GLN A 221 9.17 -2.97 -15.48
N TYR A 222 9.74 -2.10 -14.67
CA TYR A 222 9.43 -1.98 -13.24
C TYR A 222 8.33 -0.97 -12.94
N ALA A 223 7.79 -0.26 -13.95
CA ALA A 223 6.83 0.81 -13.72
C ALA A 223 5.53 0.37 -13.01
N PRO A 224 4.87 -0.75 -13.40
CA PRO A 224 3.67 -1.21 -12.69
C PRO A 224 3.94 -1.61 -11.23
N TRP A 225 5.13 -2.15 -10.96
CA TRP A 225 5.57 -2.50 -9.60
C TRP A 225 5.74 -1.25 -8.75
N ALA A 226 6.46 -0.24 -9.25
CA ALA A 226 6.62 1.04 -8.56
C ALA A 226 5.26 1.75 -8.37
N GLN A 227 4.39 1.74 -9.38
CA GLN A 227 3.06 2.31 -9.29
C GLN A 227 2.20 1.65 -8.21
N GLY A 228 2.38 0.36 -7.92
CA GLY A 228 1.68 -0.29 -6.81
C GLY A 228 2.07 0.29 -5.46
N TYR A 229 3.37 0.48 -5.21
CA TYR A 229 3.85 1.07 -3.96
C TYR A 229 3.45 2.55 -3.79
N TYR A 230 3.49 3.34 -4.87
CA TYR A 230 3.33 4.80 -4.78
C TYR A 230 1.96 5.30 -5.26
N GLY A 231 1.11 4.45 -5.84
CA GLY A 231 -0.17 4.79 -6.46
C GLY A 231 -1.10 5.60 -5.56
N ARG A 232 -1.19 5.17 -4.30
CA ARG A 232 -2.03 5.76 -3.24
C ARG A 232 -1.55 7.14 -2.79
N TYR A 233 -0.31 7.49 -3.13
CA TYR A 233 0.38 8.70 -2.72
C TYR A 233 0.59 9.68 -3.88
N GLY A 234 -0.09 9.49 -5.02
CA GLY A 234 0.10 10.28 -6.24
C GLY A 234 -0.21 11.79 -6.13
N MET A 235 -0.74 12.26 -5.00
CA MET A 235 -0.86 13.69 -4.70
C MET A 235 0.44 14.31 -4.17
N ASP A 236 1.41 13.48 -3.76
CA ASP A 236 2.75 13.93 -3.35
C ASP A 236 3.53 14.42 -4.59
N PRO A 237 3.95 15.70 -4.64
CA PRO A 237 4.72 16.25 -5.76
C PRO A 237 5.99 15.46 -6.07
N ALA A 238 6.63 14.88 -5.05
CA ALA A 238 7.85 14.08 -5.17
C ALA A 238 7.61 12.75 -5.91
N LEU A 239 6.39 12.21 -5.77
CA LEU A 239 6.05 10.87 -6.25
C LEU A 239 5.27 10.87 -7.55
N ARG A 240 4.58 11.98 -7.88
CA ARG A 240 3.78 12.14 -9.12
C ARG A 240 4.45 11.53 -10.34
N GLN A 241 5.75 11.74 -10.50
CA GLN A 241 6.49 11.26 -11.65
C GLN A 241 6.59 9.72 -11.73
N ILE A 242 6.84 9.06 -10.61
CA ILE A 242 6.84 7.60 -10.51
C ILE A 242 5.40 7.06 -10.68
N THR A 243 4.41 7.76 -10.13
CA THR A 243 3.00 7.35 -10.21
C THR A 243 2.42 7.46 -11.63
N HIS A 244 2.84 8.45 -12.42
CA HIS A 244 2.35 8.67 -13.78
C HIS A 244 3.18 7.96 -14.88
N GLY A 245 4.18 7.16 -14.51
CA GLY A 245 5.00 6.41 -15.49
C GLY A 245 5.92 7.29 -16.35
N ALA A 246 6.13 8.56 -15.97
CA ALA A 246 7.07 9.45 -16.65
C ALA A 246 8.48 9.19 -16.09
N LEU A 247 9.16 8.15 -16.57
CA LEU A 247 10.46 7.65 -16.06
C LEU A 247 11.66 8.62 -16.25
N MET A 248 11.43 9.88 -16.60
CA MET A 248 12.47 10.88 -16.84
C MET A 248 12.85 11.64 -15.57
N ILE A 249 13.27 10.95 -14.53
CA ILE A 249 13.82 11.60 -13.33
C ILE A 249 15.10 12.41 -13.67
N GLY A 250 15.70 12.16 -14.83
CA GLY A 250 16.78 12.94 -15.42
C GLY A 250 16.27 14.08 -16.32
N GLY A 251 15.76 15.16 -15.73
CA GLY A 251 15.87 16.45 -16.39
C GLY A 251 17.36 16.82 -16.44
N PHE A 252 18.00 16.70 -17.61
CA PHE A 252 19.39 17.08 -17.98
C PHE A 252 20.49 16.00 -18.19
N SER A 253 20.20 14.72 -18.44
CA SER A 253 21.26 13.79 -18.91
C SER A 253 21.66 13.92 -20.40
N LEU A 254 21.20 14.93 -21.13
CA LEU A 254 21.50 15.09 -22.58
C LEU A 254 22.63 16.09 -22.92
N LEU A 255 23.34 16.69 -21.95
CA LEU A 255 24.40 17.67 -22.26
C LEU A 255 25.83 17.30 -21.84
N MET A 256 26.08 16.25 -21.04
CA MET A 256 27.43 15.91 -20.54
C MET A 256 28.04 14.67 -21.20
N GLY A 257 27.60 14.31 -22.41
CA GLY A 257 28.26 13.30 -23.24
C GLY A 257 29.08 13.87 -24.40
N LEU A 258 29.23 15.20 -24.49
CA LEU A 258 29.85 15.88 -25.64
C LEU A 258 31.10 16.72 -25.29
N LEU A 259 31.60 16.64 -24.05
CA LEU A 259 32.74 17.48 -23.60
C LEU A 259 33.80 16.75 -22.76
N ASP A 260 33.78 15.42 -22.69
CA ASP A 260 34.94 14.67 -22.20
C ASP A 260 35.63 14.00 -23.39
N ASP A 261 36.66 14.71 -23.88
CA ASP A 261 37.74 14.41 -24.84
C ASP A 261 37.70 13.14 -25.72
#